data_AF-S0EM01-F1
#
_entry.id   AF-S0EM01-F1
#
_cell.length_a   1.000
_cell.length_b   1.000
_cell.length_c   1.000
_cell.angle_alpha   90.00
_cell.angle_beta   90.00
_cell.angle_gamma   90.00
#
_symmetry.space_group_name_H-M   'P 1'
#
loop_
_entity.id
_entity.type
_entity.pdbx_description
1 polymer ?
#
loop_
_entity_poly.entity_id
_entity_poly.type
_entity_poly.pdbx_seq_one_letter_code
_entity_poly.pdbx_strand_id
1 'polypeptide(L)'
;MSQSLAAFRSGRSDELRKLAEEHFQHDLNENDRDILKTAGSKVSTHATVGSLLGLGFGVLCAFRLRKMRLAYFNAFRAVEKPVEVKFADGRTQPIPDLTAQLAPSKWGDAATYFFFSIGGLFLGGETGLLSGTASASRTITKNPEAKERIEKAWKNYRIDVMKQEIKQLEGKSKLEQLFS
;
A
#
# COMPACT_ATOMS: atom_id res chain seq x y z
N MET A 1 27.01 1.71 -2.33
CA MET A 1 26.01 2.80 -2.20
C MET A 1 24.74 2.40 -1.44
N SER A 2 24.18 1.18 -1.58
CA SER A 2 22.96 0.76 -0.83
C SER A 2 23.17 0.53 0.68
N GLN A 3 24.33 0.05 1.09
CA GLN A 3 24.63 -0.23 2.50
C GLN A 3 24.69 1.04 3.37
N SER A 4 25.13 2.19 2.81
CA SER A 4 25.23 3.46 3.56
C SER A 4 23.86 4.08 3.88
N LEU A 5 22.87 3.88 3.01
CA LEU A 5 21.53 4.45 3.17
C LEU A 5 20.65 3.55 4.07
N ALA A 6 20.83 2.23 3.97
CA ALA A 6 20.21 1.26 4.86
C ALA A 6 20.73 1.37 6.30
N ALA A 7 22.05 1.54 6.50
CA ALA A 7 22.66 1.72 7.82
C ALA A 7 22.26 3.05 8.49
N PHE A 8 22.08 4.12 7.72
CA PHE A 8 21.59 5.40 8.23
C PHE A 8 20.11 5.32 8.66
N ARG A 9 19.30 4.50 7.96
CA ARG A 9 17.91 4.25 8.33
C ARG A 9 17.79 3.35 9.57
N SER A 10 18.64 2.33 9.70
CA SER A 10 18.56 1.37 10.82
C SER A 10 18.96 1.99 12.16
N GLY A 11 20.01 2.82 12.19
CA GLY A 11 20.44 3.49 13.43
C GLY A 11 19.36 4.41 14.02
N ARG A 12 18.73 5.24 13.18
CA ARG A 12 17.64 6.13 13.60
C ARG A 12 16.41 5.35 14.03
N SER A 13 16.04 4.26 13.33
CA SER A 13 14.89 3.45 13.74
C SER A 13 15.11 2.76 15.08
N ASP A 14 16.32 2.27 15.36
CA ASP A 14 16.62 1.61 16.62
C ASP A 14 16.65 2.58 17.80
N GLU A 15 17.15 3.80 17.60
CA GLU A 15 17.15 4.85 18.62
C GLU A 15 15.73 5.32 18.96
N LEU A 16 14.90 5.57 17.94
CA LEU A 16 13.48 5.90 18.14
C LEU A 16 12.72 4.77 18.84
N ARG A 17 13.06 3.51 18.52
CA ARG A 17 12.43 2.34 19.15
C ARG A 17 12.84 2.21 20.61
N LYS A 18 14.10 2.49 20.96
CA LYS A 18 14.56 2.54 22.36
C LYS A 18 13.88 3.65 23.13
N LEU A 19 13.79 4.85 22.55
CA LEU A 19 13.10 5.98 23.17
C LEU A 19 11.62 5.68 23.39
N ALA A 20 10.96 5.06 22.41
CA ALA A 20 9.58 4.61 22.56
C ALA A 20 9.44 3.58 23.69
N GLU A 21 10.34 2.60 23.76
CA GLU A 21 10.35 1.58 24.82
C GLU A 21 10.53 2.20 26.22
N GLU A 22 11.42 3.19 26.35
CA GLU A 22 11.64 3.93 27.60
C GLU A 22 10.36 4.63 28.06
N HIS A 23 9.66 5.35 27.17
CA HIS A 23 8.35 5.93 27.49
C HIS A 23 7.27 4.88 27.76
N PHE A 24 7.26 3.74 27.05
CA PHE A 24 6.32 2.65 27.31
C PHE A 24 6.52 1.99 28.68
N GLN A 25 7.76 1.92 29.16
CA GLN A 25 8.09 1.32 30.44
C GLN A 25 7.89 2.28 31.61
N HIS A 26 8.25 3.57 31.45
CA HIS A 26 8.19 4.55 32.53
C HIS A 26 6.85 5.27 32.67
N ASP A 27 6.19 5.61 31.56
CA ASP A 27 4.98 6.45 31.61
C ASP A 27 3.67 5.65 31.68
N LEU A 28 3.74 4.32 31.48
CA LEU A 28 2.55 3.47 31.35
C LEU A 28 2.54 2.30 32.33
N ASN A 29 1.33 1.96 32.78
CA ASN A 29 1.09 0.77 33.59
C ASN A 29 1.00 -0.48 32.69
N GLU A 30 1.11 -1.66 33.30
CA GLU A 30 1.02 -2.94 32.59
C GLU A 30 -0.30 -3.09 31.82
N ASN A 31 -1.42 -2.70 32.43
CA ASN A 31 -2.72 -2.69 31.77
C ASN A 31 -2.78 -1.75 30.55
N ASP A 32 -2.13 -0.59 30.60
CA ASP A 32 -2.13 0.36 29.47
C ASP A 32 -1.30 -0.20 28.30
N ARG A 33 -0.19 -0.88 28.61
CA ARG A 33 0.63 -1.60 27.62
C ARG A 33 -0.15 -2.72 26.94
N ASP A 34 -0.95 -3.48 27.69
CA ASP A 34 -1.80 -4.53 27.14
C ASP A 34 -2.92 -3.99 26.23
N ILE A 35 -3.52 -2.85 26.62
CA ILE A 35 -4.49 -2.13 25.78
C ILE A 35 -3.85 -1.74 24.45
N LEU A 36 -2.64 -1.18 24.48
CA LEU A 36 -1.91 -0.78 23.28
C LEU A 36 -1.49 -1.96 22.41
N LYS A 37 -1.03 -3.05 23.02
CA LYS A 37 -0.69 -4.30 22.31
C LYS A 37 -1.92 -4.89 21.61
N THR A 38 -3.07 -4.87 22.29
CA THR A 38 -4.35 -5.33 21.74
C THR A 38 -4.85 -4.39 20.64
N ALA A 39 -4.70 -3.08 20.81
CA ALA A 39 -5.05 -2.10 19.79
C ALA A 39 -4.18 -2.29 18.53
N GLY A 40 -2.87 -2.45 18.70
CA GLY A 40 -1.93 -2.71 17.62
C GLY A 40 -2.19 -4.03 16.90
N SER A 41 -2.50 -5.10 17.63
CA SER A 41 -2.84 -6.39 17.04
C SER A 41 -4.11 -6.32 16.20
N LYS A 42 -5.13 -5.55 16.62
CA LYS A 42 -6.33 -5.29 15.81
C LYS A 42 -6.01 -4.57 14.51
N VAL A 43 -5.19 -3.51 14.55
CA VAL A 43 -4.77 -2.81 13.33
C VAL A 43 -4.09 -3.77 12.37
N SER A 44 -3.10 -4.52 12.86
CA SER A 44 -2.35 -5.50 12.07
C SER A 44 -3.27 -6.58 11.49
N THR A 45 -4.18 -7.13 12.30
CA THR A 45 -5.08 -8.20 11.87
C THR A 45 -6.02 -7.71 10.78
N HIS A 46 -6.66 -6.56 10.97
CA HIS A 46 -7.57 -5.98 9.98
C HIS A 46 -6.84 -5.59 8.69
N ALA A 47 -5.66 -4.97 8.79
CA ALA A 47 -4.85 -4.64 7.62
C ALA A 47 -4.41 -5.90 6.85
N THR A 48 -4.03 -6.97 7.56
CA THR A 48 -3.63 -8.25 6.96
C THR A 48 -4.79 -8.94 6.26
N VAL A 49 -5.93 -9.06 6.94
CA VAL A 49 -7.15 -9.65 6.37
C VAL A 49 -7.63 -8.82 5.18
N GLY A 50 -7.69 -7.50 5.32
CA GLY A 50 -8.06 -6.59 4.24
C GLY A 50 -7.13 -6.72 3.02
N SER A 51 -5.82 -6.79 3.25
CA SER A 51 -4.81 -6.99 2.21
C SER A 51 -5.01 -8.30 1.46
N LEU A 52 -5.25 -9.41 2.18
CA LEU A 52 -5.50 -10.72 1.59
C LEU A 52 -6.78 -10.73 0.74
N LEU A 53 -7.87 -10.17 1.28
CA LEU A 53 -9.14 -10.04 0.56
C LEU A 53 -9.00 -9.15 -0.67
N GLY A 54 -8.29 -8.02 -0.54
CA GLY A 54 -8.02 -7.09 -1.61
C GLY A 54 -7.20 -7.72 -2.74
N LEU A 55 -6.13 -8.44 -2.40
CA LEU A 55 -5.33 -9.19 -3.38
C LEU A 55 -6.17 -10.24 -4.10
N GLY A 56 -6.96 -11.03 -3.35
CA GLY A 56 -7.86 -12.02 -3.93
C GLY A 56 -8.89 -11.40 -4.88
N PHE A 57 -9.46 -10.26 -4.49
CA PHE A 57 -10.37 -9.48 -5.34
C PHE A 57 -9.67 -8.96 -6.59
N GLY A 58 -8.44 -8.46 -6.47
CA GLY A 58 -7.62 -8.03 -7.60
C GLY A 58 -7.38 -9.16 -8.61
N VAL A 59 -6.96 -10.33 -8.13
CA VAL A 59 -6.76 -11.52 -8.97
C VAL A 59 -8.07 -11.95 -9.65
N LEU A 60 -9.20 -11.91 -8.93
CA LEU A 60 -10.51 -12.22 -9.49
C LEU A 60 -10.93 -11.24 -10.60
N CYS A 61 -10.71 -9.94 -10.41
CA CYS A 61 -10.95 -8.91 -11.43
C CYS A 61 -10.05 -9.13 -12.66
N ALA A 62 -8.77 -9.43 -12.48
CA ALA A 62 -7.85 -9.74 -13.56
C ALA A 62 -8.31 -10.95 -14.38
N PHE A 63 -8.71 -12.03 -13.69
CA PHE A 63 -9.25 -13.24 -14.32
C PHE A 63 -10.53 -12.94 -15.10
N ARG A 64 -11.46 -12.16 -14.53
CA ARG A 64 -12.71 -11.79 -15.18
C ARG A 64 -12.45 -10.95 -16.44
N LEU A 65 -11.55 -9.98 -16.37
CA LEU A 65 -11.20 -9.12 -17.50
C LEU A 65 -10.52 -9.90 -18.63
N ARG A 66 -9.62 -10.84 -18.30
CA ARG A 66 -9.03 -11.78 -19.27
C ARG A 66 -10.11 -12.61 -19.97
N LYS A 67 -11.05 -13.19 -19.21
CA LYS A 67 -12.17 -13.96 -19.80
C LYS A 67 -12.99 -13.13 -20.77
N MET A 68 -13.33 -11.89 -20.41
CA MET A 68 -14.08 -10.99 -21.28
C MET A 68 -13.30 -10.68 -22.56
N ARG A 69 -12.01 -10.34 -22.45
CA ARG A 69 -11.15 -10.06 -23.62
C ARG A 69 -11.10 -11.25 -24.60
N LEU A 70 -10.98 -12.46 -24.08
CA LEU A 70 -11.01 -13.69 -24.88
C LEU A 70 -12.36 -13.90 -25.58
N ALA A 71 -13.46 -13.69 -24.86
CA ALA A 71 -14.80 -13.80 -25.44
C ALA A 71 -15.02 -12.78 -26.57
N TYR A 72 -14.60 -11.53 -26.37
CA TYR A 72 -14.66 -10.49 -27.40
C TYR A 72 -13.81 -10.85 -28.62
N PHE A 73 -12.58 -11.32 -28.42
CA PHE A 73 -11.72 -11.73 -29.54
C PHE A 73 -12.32 -12.89 -30.33
N ASN A 74 -12.86 -13.90 -29.64
CA ASN A 74 -13.49 -15.04 -30.30
C ASN A 74 -14.73 -14.63 -31.09
N ALA A 75 -15.56 -13.74 -30.53
CA ALA A 75 -16.71 -13.18 -31.24
C ALA A 75 -16.27 -12.38 -32.47
N PHE A 76 -15.28 -11.50 -32.33
CA PHE A 76 -14.74 -10.71 -33.45
C PHE A 76 -14.13 -11.58 -34.55
N ARG A 77 -13.49 -12.69 -34.19
CA ARG A 77 -12.92 -13.64 -35.16
C ARG A 77 -13.98 -14.46 -35.89
N ALA A 78 -15.08 -14.81 -35.21
CA ALA A 78 -16.13 -15.65 -35.76
C ALA A 78 -17.11 -14.90 -36.69
N VAL A 79 -17.19 -13.58 -36.59
CA VAL A 79 -18.04 -12.74 -37.44
C VAL A 79 -17.41 -12.62 -38.85
N GLU A 80 -18.25 -12.72 -39.88
CA GLU A 80 -17.85 -12.46 -41.26
C GLU A 80 -17.39 -11.00 -41.42
N LYS A 81 -16.17 -10.81 -41.96
CA LYS A 81 -15.55 -9.50 -42.05
C LYS A 81 -15.75 -8.92 -43.46
N PRO A 82 -16.23 -7.67 -43.59
CA PRO A 82 -16.29 -7.03 -44.88
C PRO A 82 -14.86 -6.82 -45.40
N VAL A 83 -14.61 -7.20 -46.65
CA VAL A 83 -13.26 -7.16 -47.27
C VAL A 83 -13.04 -5.86 -48.03
N GLU A 84 -14.10 -5.28 -48.60
CA GLU A 84 -14.04 -4.08 -49.42
C GLU A 84 -15.21 -3.13 -49.12
N VAL A 85 -14.94 -1.82 -49.15
CA VAL A 85 -15.98 -0.77 -49.19
C VAL A 85 -16.11 -0.31 -50.64
N LYS A 86 -17.35 -0.28 -51.15
CA LYS A 86 -17.68 0.31 -52.44
C LYS A 86 -18.24 1.71 -52.24
N PHE A 87 -17.56 2.73 -52.76
CA PHE A 87 -18.00 4.11 -52.70
C PHE A 87 -19.00 4.39 -53.84
N ALA A 88 -19.84 5.42 -53.68
CA ALA A 88 -20.86 5.79 -54.68
C ALA A 88 -20.27 6.19 -56.05
N ASP A 89 -18.99 6.56 -56.09
CA ASP A 89 -18.22 6.86 -57.30
C ASP A 89 -17.66 5.60 -58.00
N GLY A 90 -17.97 4.41 -57.49
CA GLY A 90 -17.52 3.12 -58.04
C GLY A 90 -16.12 2.71 -57.59
N ARG A 91 -15.42 3.51 -56.77
CA ARG A 91 -14.12 3.13 -56.21
C ARG A 91 -14.30 2.06 -55.15
N THR A 92 -13.36 1.12 -55.09
CA THR A 92 -13.27 0.12 -54.03
C THR A 92 -12.03 0.35 -53.18
N GLN A 93 -12.17 0.27 -51.86
CA GLN A 93 -11.02 0.28 -50.93
C GLN A 93 -11.07 -0.96 -50.02
N PRO A 94 -9.93 -1.65 -49.84
CA PRO A 94 -9.85 -2.78 -48.94
C PRO A 94 -9.96 -2.32 -47.48
N ILE A 95 -10.71 -3.07 -46.67
CA ILE A 95 -10.79 -2.85 -45.23
C ILE A 95 -9.61 -3.58 -44.57
N PRO A 96 -8.80 -2.90 -43.74
CA PRO A 96 -7.68 -3.53 -43.08
C PRO A 96 -8.15 -4.56 -42.04
N ASP A 97 -7.51 -5.73 -42.03
CA ASP A 97 -7.77 -6.75 -41.01
C ASP A 97 -7.11 -6.37 -39.67
N LEU A 98 -7.94 -6.06 -38.67
CA LEU A 98 -7.51 -5.67 -37.32
C LEU A 98 -7.31 -6.87 -36.38
N THR A 99 -7.55 -8.10 -36.84
CA THR A 99 -7.54 -9.30 -35.97
C THR A 99 -6.24 -9.47 -35.20
N ALA A 100 -5.10 -9.28 -35.86
CA ALA A 100 -3.79 -9.41 -35.22
C ALA A 100 -3.55 -8.38 -34.11
N GLN A 101 -4.14 -7.17 -34.25
CA GLN A 101 -4.00 -6.08 -33.29
C GLN A 101 -4.90 -6.28 -32.06
N LEU A 102 -6.04 -6.94 -32.25
CA LEU A 102 -6.99 -7.28 -31.18
C LEU A 102 -6.68 -8.61 -30.47
N ALA A 103 -5.64 -9.31 -30.93
CA ALA A 103 -5.26 -10.60 -30.36
C ALA A 103 -4.84 -10.44 -28.88
N PRO A 104 -5.30 -11.34 -27.98
CA PRO A 104 -4.85 -11.34 -26.59
C PRO A 104 -3.32 -11.49 -26.49
N SER A 105 -2.68 -10.61 -25.72
CA SER A 105 -1.23 -10.61 -25.51
C SER A 105 -0.86 -11.14 -24.13
N LYS A 106 0.16 -12.01 -24.08
CA LYS A 106 0.71 -12.57 -22.83
C LYS A 106 1.25 -11.47 -21.91
N TRP A 107 1.89 -10.44 -22.47
CA TRP A 107 2.43 -9.31 -21.70
C TRP A 107 1.30 -8.42 -21.14
N GLY A 108 0.25 -8.21 -21.93
CA GLY A 108 -0.93 -7.48 -21.46
C GLY A 108 -1.64 -8.23 -20.33
N ASP A 109 -1.70 -9.55 -20.40
CA ASP A 109 -2.25 -10.37 -19.32
C ASP A 109 -1.38 -10.32 -18.06
N ALA A 110 -0.05 -10.43 -18.18
CA ALA A 110 0.87 -10.30 -17.05
C ALA A 110 0.74 -8.92 -16.37
N ALA A 111 0.70 -7.85 -17.16
CA ALA A 111 0.45 -6.50 -16.65
C ALA A 111 -0.91 -6.40 -15.94
N THR A 112 -1.96 -7.02 -16.50
CA THR A 112 -3.29 -7.05 -15.89
C THR A 112 -3.23 -7.69 -14.50
N TYR A 113 -2.66 -8.89 -14.36
CA TYR A 113 -2.54 -9.53 -13.05
C TYR A 113 -1.69 -8.72 -12.07
N PHE A 114 -0.59 -8.11 -12.53
CA PHE A 114 0.26 -7.28 -11.69
C PHE A 114 -0.48 -6.05 -11.15
N PHE A 115 -1.06 -5.22 -12.03
CA PHE A 115 -1.70 -3.98 -11.62
C PHE A 115 -2.97 -4.23 -10.81
N PHE A 116 -3.78 -5.23 -11.17
CA PHE A 116 -4.96 -5.55 -10.37
C PHE A 116 -4.59 -6.17 -9.02
N SER A 117 -3.51 -6.95 -8.92
CA SER A 117 -3.07 -7.48 -7.63
C SER A 117 -2.54 -6.36 -6.72
N ILE A 118 -1.73 -5.44 -7.26
CA ILE A 118 -1.24 -4.27 -6.49
C ILE A 118 -2.38 -3.34 -6.11
N GLY A 119 -3.26 -3.01 -7.06
CA GLY A 119 -4.42 -2.15 -6.80
C GLY A 119 -5.37 -2.79 -5.78
N GLY A 120 -5.62 -4.10 -5.91
CA GLY A 120 -6.41 -4.86 -4.95
C GLY A 120 -5.77 -4.88 -3.56
N LEU A 121 -4.47 -5.17 -3.47
CA LEU A 121 -3.71 -5.15 -2.22
C LEU A 121 -3.77 -3.79 -1.55
N PHE A 122 -3.59 -2.71 -2.32
CA PHE A 122 -3.65 -1.34 -1.83
C PHE A 122 -5.04 -1.01 -1.28
N LEU A 123 -6.09 -1.19 -2.10
CA LEU A 123 -7.47 -0.91 -1.70
C LEU A 123 -7.90 -1.73 -0.47
N GLY A 124 -7.58 -3.03 -0.46
CA GLY A 124 -7.88 -3.90 0.67
C GLY A 124 -7.05 -3.58 1.91
N GLY A 125 -5.77 -3.26 1.74
CA GLY A 125 -4.85 -2.90 2.82
C GLY A 125 -5.23 -1.59 3.49
N GLU A 126 -5.56 -0.54 2.72
CA GLU A 126 -6.02 0.73 3.26
C GLU A 126 -7.38 0.62 3.93
N THR A 127 -8.33 -0.10 3.32
CA THR A 127 -9.64 -0.34 3.93
C THR A 127 -9.49 -1.14 5.23
N GLY A 128 -8.63 -2.16 5.22
CA GLY A 128 -8.25 -2.93 6.39
C GLY A 128 -7.62 -2.05 7.47
N LEU A 129 -6.68 -1.18 7.11
CA LEU A 129 -6.03 -0.22 8.01
C LEU A 129 -7.03 0.76 8.63
N LEU A 130 -7.95 1.32 7.83
CA LEU A 130 -8.99 2.23 8.33
C LEU A 130 -9.95 1.52 9.29
N SER A 131 -10.39 0.30 8.95
CA SER A 131 -11.24 -0.49 9.85
C SER A 131 -10.51 -0.89 11.14
N GLY A 132 -9.22 -1.23 11.02
CA GLY A 132 -8.35 -1.59 12.13
C GLY A 132 -8.10 -0.42 13.06
N THR A 133 -7.82 0.77 12.53
CA THR A 133 -7.61 2.00 13.31
C THR A 133 -8.90 2.43 14.02
N ALA A 134 -10.07 2.31 13.37
CA ALA A 134 -11.35 2.53 14.03
C ALA A 134 -11.59 1.54 15.20
N SER A 135 -11.28 0.26 15.00
CA SER A 135 -11.40 -0.80 16.02
C SER A 135 -10.42 -0.61 17.19
N ALA A 136 -9.19 -0.22 16.88
CA ALA A 136 -8.15 0.11 17.85
C ALA A 136 -8.52 1.36 18.66
N SER A 137 -9.00 2.41 17.99
CA SER A 137 -9.47 3.64 18.63
C SER A 137 -10.57 3.34 19.64
N ARG A 138 -11.59 2.55 19.26
CA ARG A 138 -12.65 2.09 20.19
C ARG A 138 -12.10 1.34 21.41
N THR A 139 -11.01 0.60 21.24
CA THR A 139 -10.38 -0.16 22.32
C THR A 139 -9.70 0.77 23.32
N ILE A 140 -8.98 1.78 22.83
CA ILE A 140 -8.31 2.79 23.66
C ILE A 140 -9.33 3.71 24.35
N THR A 141 -10.36 4.17 23.64
CA THR A 141 -11.36 5.10 24.18
C THR A 141 -12.30 4.47 25.21
N LYS A 142 -12.34 3.13 25.33
CA LYS A 142 -13.19 2.44 26.30
C LYS A 142 -12.78 2.73 27.75
N ASN A 143 -11.51 3.04 28.00
CA ASN A 143 -11.00 3.44 29.31
C ASN A 143 -10.45 4.88 29.24
N PRO A 144 -11.21 5.88 29.72
CA PRO A 144 -10.82 7.30 29.64
C PRO A 144 -9.49 7.60 30.34
N GLU A 145 -9.23 6.99 31.50
CA GLU A 145 -7.99 7.24 32.25
C GLU A 145 -6.77 6.64 31.54
N ALA A 146 -6.91 5.42 31.01
CA ALA A 146 -5.85 4.80 30.22
C ALA A 146 -5.56 5.62 28.96
N LYS A 147 -6.61 6.13 28.30
CA LYS A 147 -6.47 7.02 27.14
C LYS A 147 -5.67 8.26 27.49
N GLU A 148 -5.96 8.94 28.60
CA GLU A 148 -5.22 10.14 29.01
C GLU A 148 -3.74 9.85 29.29
N ARG A 149 -3.43 8.74 29.98
CA ARG A 149 -2.04 8.32 30.23
C ARG A 149 -1.31 7.99 28.94
N ILE A 150 -1.94 7.24 28.03
CA ILE A 150 -1.40 6.90 26.71
C ILE A 150 -1.15 8.16 25.88
N GLU A 151 -2.09 9.11 25.85
CA GLU A 151 -1.91 10.37 25.12
C GLU A 151 -0.77 11.21 25.69
N LYS A 152 -0.62 11.25 27.03
CA LYS A 152 0.48 11.94 27.69
C LYS A 152 1.83 11.31 27.34
N ALA A 153 1.95 9.98 27.48
CA ALA A 153 3.16 9.24 27.12
C ALA A 153 3.53 9.46 25.64
N TRP A 154 2.54 9.41 24.74
CA TRP A 154 2.73 9.67 23.32
C TRP A 154 3.21 11.10 23.03
N LYS A 155 2.66 12.11 23.72
CA LYS A 155 3.10 13.51 23.60
C LYS A 155 4.54 13.68 24.07
N ASN A 156 4.89 13.10 25.22
CA ASN A 156 6.26 13.13 25.75
C ASN A 156 7.25 12.50 24.78
N TYR A 157 6.94 11.29 24.29
CA TYR A 157 7.74 10.63 23.27
C TYR A 157 7.95 11.51 22.03
N ARG A 158 6.88 12.12 21.49
CA ARG A 158 7.00 13.01 20.32
C ARG A 158 7.86 14.24 20.61
N ILE A 159 7.76 14.82 21.80
CA ILE A 159 8.59 15.95 22.20
C ILE A 159 10.07 15.54 22.19
N ASP A 160 10.40 14.37 22.75
CA ASP A 160 11.79 13.92 22.85
C ASP A 160 12.36 13.49 21.49
N VAL A 161 11.54 12.88 20.63
CA VAL A 161 11.89 12.67 19.21
C VAL A 161 12.20 14.00 18.52
N MET A 162 11.38 15.03 18.71
CA MET A 162 11.62 16.35 18.09
C MET A 162 12.89 17.01 18.64
N LYS A 163 13.14 16.94 19.95
CA LYS A 163 14.41 17.45 20.54
C LYS A 163 15.62 16.74 19.93
N GLN A 164 15.52 15.43 19.74
CA GLN A 164 16.59 14.65 19.13
C GLN A 164 16.80 15.03 17.65
N GLU A 165 15.72 15.26 16.90
CA GLU A 165 15.79 15.77 15.53
C GLU A 165 16.42 17.17 15.46
N ILE A 166 16.03 18.08 16.36
CA ILE A 166 16.64 19.41 16.47
C ILE A 166 18.14 19.28 16.77
N LYS A 167 18.53 18.45 17.73
CA LYS A 167 19.95 18.20 18.06
C LYS A 167 20.73 17.63 16.87
N GLN A 168 20.10 16.78 16.05
CA GLN A 168 20.71 16.27 14.81
C GLN A 168 20.87 17.36 13.76
N LEU A 169 19.94 18.31 13.67
CA LEU A 169 19.99 19.45 12.75
C LEU A 169 20.97 20.54 13.20
N GLU A 170 21.14 20.75 14.51
CA GLU A 170 22.10 21.68 15.11
C GLU A 170 23.54 21.15 15.11
N GLY A 171 23.71 19.82 15.10
CA GLY A 171 25.03 19.19 14.94
C GLY A 171 25.60 19.47 13.54
N LYS A 172 26.88 19.89 13.47
CA LYS A 172 27.60 20.14 12.21
C LYS A 172 27.31 19.04 11.19
N SER A 173 26.99 19.43 9.97
CA SER A 173 26.72 18.43 8.93
C SER A 173 27.98 17.56 8.75
N LYS A 174 27.82 16.26 8.56
CA LYS A 174 28.97 15.38 8.27
C LYS A 174 29.77 15.84 7.04
N LEU A 175 29.19 16.68 6.17
CA LEU A 175 29.89 17.33 5.08
C LEU A 175 30.87 18.39 5.60
N GLU A 176 30.50 19.21 6.59
CA GLU A 176 31.43 20.18 7.21
C GLU A 176 32.57 19.50 7.98
N GLN A 177 32.35 18.30 8.53
CA GLN A 177 33.40 17.50 9.17
C GLN A 177 34.29 16.73 8.17
N LEU A 178 33.83 16.49 6.95
CA LEU A 178 34.61 15.84 5.89
C LEU A 178 35.47 16.84 5.08
N PHE A 179 35.12 18.13 5.13
CA PHE A 179 35.84 19.22 4.44
C PHE A 179 36.57 20.18 5.39
N SER A 180 36.70 19.81 6.68
CA SER A 180 37.54 20.47 7.69
C SER A 180 38.73 19.58 8.03
#